data_AF-A0AAV2HN95-F1
#
_entry.id   AF-A0AAV2HN95-F1
#
_cell.length_a   1.000
_cell.length_b   1.000
_cell.length_c   1.000
_cell.angle_alpha   90.00
_cell.angle_beta   90.00
_cell.angle_gamma   90.00
#
_symmetry.space_group_name_H-M   'P 1'
#
loop_
_entity.id
_entity.type
_entity.pdbx_description
1 polymer ?
#
loop_
_entity_poly.entity_id
_entity_poly.type
_entity_poly.pdbx_seq_one_letter_code
_entity_poly.pdbx_strand_id
1 'polypeptide(L)' 'MKEFEPFRKLWITTSDWVRWHESWLTDPMSSINAEELERTVNESWKTMQKSVRYFSNIPAVQEVANNIKSNIEDFKPYV' A
#
# COMPACT_ATOMS: atom_id res chain seq x y z
N MET A 1 -7.18 10.50 -19.96
CA MET A 1 -6.04 9.91 -19.20
C MET A 1 -6.11 10.19 -17.69
N LYS A 2 -6.47 11.39 -17.22
CA LYS A 2 -6.54 11.70 -15.77
C LYS A 2 -7.51 10.83 -14.96
N GLU A 3 -8.58 10.33 -15.58
CA GLU A 3 -9.59 9.48 -14.94
C GLU A 3 -9.07 8.07 -14.61
N PHE A 4 -8.04 7.59 -15.32
CA PHE A 4 -7.41 6.29 -15.05
C PHE A 4 -6.30 6.35 -14.00
N GLU A 5 -5.81 7.55 -13.70
CA GLU A 5 -4.70 7.76 -12.77
C GLU A 5 -4.98 7.20 -11.37
N PRO A 6 -6.18 7.36 -10.78
CA PRO A 6 -6.50 6.76 -9.48
C PRO A 6 -6.47 5.22 -9.50
N PHE A 7 -6.94 4.60 -10.59
CA PHE A 7 -6.90 3.14 -10.75
C PHE A 7 -5.46 2.67 -10.85
N ARG A 8 -4.66 3.33 -11.67
CA ARG A 8 -3.24 3.03 -11.82
C ARG A 8 -2.51 3.15 -10.48
N LYS A 9 -2.74 4.22 -9.73
CA LYS A 9 -2.12 4.41 -8.40
C LYS A 9 -2.51 3.32 -7.43
N LEU A 10 -3.78 2.94 -7.37
CA LEU A 10 -4.23 1.82 -6.54
C LEU A 10 -3.45 0.54 -6.88
N TRP A 11 -3.49 0.11 -8.14
CA TRP A 11 -2.93 -1.19 -8.53
C TRP A 11 -1.40 -1.24 -8.44
N ILE A 12 -0.70 -0.14 -8.75
CA ILE A 12 0.75 -0.05 -8.57
C ILE A 12 1.09 -0.14 -7.08
N THR A 13 0.46 0.67 -6.23
CA THR A 13 0.75 0.64 -4.79
C THR A 13 0.38 -0.71 -4.17
N THR A 14 -0.70 -1.36 -4.61
CA THR A 14 -1.05 -2.73 -4.17
C THR A 14 0.04 -3.73 -4.56
N SER A 15 0.48 -3.72 -5.82
CA SER A 15 1.53 -4.63 -6.31
C SER A 15 2.86 -4.41 -5.57
N ASP A 16 3.24 -3.15 -5.40
CA ASP A 16 4.49 -2.79 -4.72
C ASP A 16 4.42 -3.17 -3.24
N TRP A 17 3.31 -2.88 -2.55
CA TRP A 17 3.11 -3.26 -1.15
C TRP A 17 3.28 -4.75 -0.91
N VAL A 18 2.66 -5.59 -1.75
CA VAL A 18 2.76 -7.05 -1.62
C VAL A 18 4.21 -7.52 -1.73
N ARG A 19 4.96 -7.00 -2.71
CA ARG A 19 6.37 -7.34 -2.92
C ARG A 19 7.26 -6.86 -1.77
N TRP A 20 7.07 -5.62 -1.33
CA TRP A 20 7.86 -5.05 -0.25
C TRP A 20 7.60 -5.78 1.07
N HIS A 21 6.33 -6.02 1.40
CA HIS A 21 5.95 -6.76 2.59
C HIS A 21 6.55 -8.18 2.61
N GLU A 22 6.57 -8.88 1.47
CA GLU A 22 7.26 -10.17 1.36
C GLU A 22 8.76 -10.01 1.62
N SER A 23 9.43 -9.08 0.93
CA SER A 23 10.87 -8.84 1.08
C SER A 23 11.27 -8.50 2.51
N TRP A 24 10.49 -7.68 3.24
CA TRP A 24 10.80 -7.32 4.62
C TRP A 24 10.69 -8.49 5.59
N LEU A 25 9.97 -9.55 5.24
CA LEU A 25 9.85 -10.76 6.05
C LEU A 25 10.83 -11.87 5.63
N THR A 26 11.36 -11.83 4.41
CA THR A 26 12.24 -12.88 3.87
C THR A 26 13.71 -12.47 3.79
N ASP A 27 13.98 -11.18 3.61
CA ASP A 27 15.34 -10.70 3.35
C ASP A 27 16.12 -10.55 4.67
N PRO A 28 17.46 -10.69 4.63
CA PRO A 28 18.28 -10.45 5.81
C PRO A 28 18.05 -9.04 6.37
N MET A 29 17.98 -8.90 7.71
CA MET A 29 17.78 -7.60 8.36
C MET A 29 18.82 -6.54 7.93
N SER A 30 20.04 -6.96 7.58
CA SER A 30 21.11 -6.07 7.10
C SER A 30 20.85 -5.44 5.73
N SER A 31 19.94 -5.98 4.91
CA SER A 31 19.56 -5.40 3.62
C SER A 31 18.35 -4.47 3.70
N ILE A 32 17.71 -4.36 4.87
CA ILE A 32 16.53 -3.50 5.05
C ILE A 32 16.99 -2.09 5.44
N ASN A 33 16.64 -1.11 4.61
CA ASN A 33 16.78 0.30 4.96
C ASN A 33 15.53 0.75 5.74
N ALA A 34 15.69 0.99 7.05
CA ALA A 34 14.60 1.38 7.94
C ALA A 34 13.90 2.68 7.54
N GLU A 35 14.63 3.70 7.09
CA GLU A 35 14.06 4.98 6.65
C GLU A 35 13.20 4.79 5.39
N GLU A 36 13.69 3.99 4.45
CA GLU A 36 12.96 3.68 3.22
C GLU A 36 11.71 2.85 3.50
N LEU A 37 11.80 1.89 4.43
CA LEU A 37 10.68 1.07 4.88
C LEU A 37 9.60 1.96 5.51
N GLU A 38 9.94 2.80 6.48
CA GLU A 38 8.99 3.70 7.15
C GLU A 38 8.33 4.67 6.16
N ARG A 39 9.11 5.24 5.24
CA ARG A 39 8.60 6.10 4.17
C ARG A 39 7.60 5.35 3.28
N THR A 40 7.96 4.15 2.83
CA THR A 40 7.14 3.34 1.92
C THR A 40 5.81 2.93 2.57
N VAL A 41 5.84 2.52 3.85
CA VAL A 41 4.66 2.18 4.64
C VAL A 41 3.72 3.39 4.75
N ASN A 42 4.26 4.56 5.08
CA ASN A 42 3.47 5.78 5.24
C ASN A 42 2.88 6.31 3.92
N GLU A 43 3.66 6.28 2.83
CA GLU A 43 3.19 6.70 1.50
C GLU A 43 2.12 5.76 0.95
N SER A 44 2.30 4.44 1.12
CA SER A 44 1.33 3.42 0.71
C SER A 44 0.02 3.58 1.47
N TRP A 45 0.08 3.80 2.80
CA TRP A 45 -1.10 4.04 3.62
C TRP A 45 -1.88 5.28 3.17
N LYS A 46 -1.19 6.40 2.94
CA LYS A 46 -1.81 7.65 2.45
C LYS A 46 -2.47 7.45 1.08
N THR A 47 -1.84 6.67 0.21
CA THR A 47 -2.38 6.36 -1.12
C THR A 47 -3.64 5.51 -0.99
N MET A 48 -3.63 4.44 -0.19
CA MET A 48 -4.82 3.61 0.02
C MET A 48 -5.97 4.38 0.69
N GLN A 49 -5.68 5.24 1.67
CA GLN A 49 -6.71 6.08 2.29
C GLN A 49 -7.41 7.00 1.27
N LYS A 50 -6.66 7.56 0.32
CA LYS A 50 -7.23 8.35 -0.79
C LYS A 50 -8.02 7.46 -1.76
N SER A 51 -7.50 6.28 -2.10
CA SER A 51 -8.18 5.32 -2.98
C SER A 51 -9.52 4.86 -2.40
N VAL A 52 -9.60 4.52 -1.11
CA VAL A 52 -10.85 4.13 -0.44
C VAL A 52 -11.93 5.21 -0.56
N ARG A 53 -11.54 6.48 -0.44
CA ARG A 53 -12.47 7.61 -0.59
C ARG A 53 -12.88 7.82 -2.05
N TYR A 54 -11.94 7.68 -2.98
CA TYR A 54 -12.19 7.90 -4.41
C TYR A 54 -13.10 6.81 -5.01
N PHE A 55 -12.89 5.55 -4.63
CA PHE A 55 -13.62 4.40 -5.18
C PHE A 55 -14.91 4.06 -4.42
N SER A 56 -15.45 4.96 -3.59
CA SER A 56 -16.68 4.71 -2.82
C SER A 56 -17.90 4.30 -3.66
N ASN A 57 -17.94 4.72 -4.91
CA ASN A 57 -18.99 4.35 -5.87
C ASN A 57 -18.70 3.07 -6.67
N ILE A 58 -17.54 2.43 -6.45
CA ILE A 58 -17.12 1.20 -7.13
C ILE A 58 -16.71 0.17 -6.05
N PRO A 59 -17.67 -0.53 -5.42
CA PRO A 59 -17.44 -1.34 -4.23
C PRO A 59 -16.31 -2.36 -4.38
N ALA A 60 -16.24 -3.06 -5.52
CA ALA A 60 -15.20 -4.07 -5.79
C ALA A 60 -13.77 -3.49 -5.77
N VAL A 61 -13.60 -2.26 -6.27
CA VAL A 61 -12.28 -1.59 -6.29
C VAL A 61 -11.98 -0.98 -4.92
N GLN A 62 -13.01 -0.48 -4.24
CA GLN A 62 -12.90 0.03 -2.88
C GLN A 62 -12.48 -1.06 -1.90
N GLU A 63 -13.00 -2.28 -2.05
CA GLU A 63 -12.67 -3.43 -1.21
C GLU A 63 -11.16 -3.75 -1.28
N VAL A 64 -10.58 -3.76 -2.47
CA VAL A 64 -9.12 -3.94 -2.63
C VAL A 64 -8.34 -2.85 -1.89
N ALA A 65 -8.76 -1.59 -2.02
CA ALA A 65 -8.11 -0.49 -1.33
C ALA A 65 -8.20 -0.61 0.20
N ASN A 66 -9.36 -1.07 0.72
CA ASN A 66 -9.57 -1.31 2.15
C ASN A 66 -8.71 -2.47 2.65
N ASN A 67 -8.66 -3.58 1.92
CA ASN A 67 -7.87 -4.76 2.31
C ASN A 67 -6.38 -4.41 2.41
N ILE A 68 -5.83 -3.74 1.40
CA ILE A 68 -4.42 -3.32 1.44
C ILE A 68 -4.18 -2.27 2.53
N LYS A 69 -5.11 -1.32 2.73
CA LYS A 69 -5.01 -0.37 3.84
C LYS A 69 -4.94 -1.07 5.20
N SER A 70 -5.78 -2.08 5.44
CA SER A 70 -5.79 -2.86 6.68
C SER A 70 -4.46 -3.58 6.88
N ASN A 71 -3.96 -4.26 5.85
CA ASN A 71 -2.66 -4.95 5.91
C ASN A 71 -1.52 -3.99 6.27
N ILE A 72 -1.54 -2.75 5.74
CA ILE A 72 -0.55 -1.72 6.09
C ILE A 72 -0.71 -1.27 7.55
N GLU A 73 -1.94 -1.11 8.03
CA GLU A 73 -2.23 -0.72 9.41
C GLU A 73 -1.80 -1.82 10.41
N ASP A 74 -1.97 -3.08 10.05
CA ASP A 74 -1.52 -4.23 10.85
C ASP A 74 0.01 -4.36 10.84
N PHE A 75 0.68 -3.93 9.77
CA PHE A 75 2.14 -3.95 9.67
C PHE A 75 2.80 -2.77 10.39
N LYS A 76 2.15 -1.60 10.45
CA LYS A 76 2.72 -0.37 11.04
C LYS A 76 3.38 -0.52 12.42
N PRO A 77 2.88 -1.33 13.37
CA PRO A 77 3.52 -1.50 14.67
C PRO A 77 4.91 -2.16 14.65
N TYR A 78 5.29 -2.81 13.54
CA TYR A 78 6.59 -3.48 13.39
C TYR A 78 7.67 -2.60 12.77
N VAL A 79 7.32 -1.35 12.45
CA VAL A 79 8.14 -0.37 11.73
C VAL A 79 8.74 0.63 12.70
#